data_AF-A0A350M230-F1
#
_entry.id   AF-A0A350M230-F1
#
_cell.length_a   1.000
_cell.length_b   1.000
_cell.length_c   1.000
_cell.angle_alpha   90.00
_cell.angle_beta   90.00
_cell.angle_gamma   90.00
#
_symmetry.space_group_name_H-M   'P 1'
#
loop_
_entity.id
_entity.type
_entity.pdbx_description
1 polymer ?
#
loop_
_entity_poly.entity_id
_entity_poly.type
_entity_poly.pdbx_seq_one_letter_code
_entity_poly.pdbx_strand_id
1 'polypeptide(L)'
;MNRFLTVGIIVLLVIGFSTCKHESIEPPGAIPIDTSSPPPVTPPIDTCYEDTVYFEYDVLPIFIGSCALAGCHDADSAKGGIELYSYDKVMKSDTAKGLFNIDTVYKSKLYRKITEEQDKDAMPPPPKKRLSYDQIKTIEKWIIQKVQNLTCDGCKEYSSFKTEVAPFLFKNCGSCHYENSPFMKGKNNNLKWFPSNATSGLDIDHSKLKNTELSPDFSLIGSLTWEAEFENMPPNISDTLRSCDIDLIRDWIAADMPE
;
A
#
# COMPACT_ATOMS: atom_id res chain seq x y z
N MET A 1 60.99 -40.86 6.25
CA MET A 1 61.36 -42.28 6.06
C MET A 1 60.64 -43.05 7.15
N ASN A 2 59.68 -43.96 6.96
CA ASN A 2 59.23 -44.89 5.91
C ASN A 2 57.68 -44.91 5.97
N ARG A 3 56.85 -44.90 4.92
CA ARG A 3 56.66 -45.80 3.76
C ARG A 3 56.25 -47.25 4.12
N PHE A 4 54.93 -47.47 3.98
CA PHE A 4 54.18 -48.69 3.62
C PHE A 4 54.05 -49.85 4.63
N LEU A 5 52.80 -50.25 4.92
CA LEU A 5 52.16 -51.51 4.49
C LEU A 5 51.16 -52.01 5.56
N THR A 6 49.85 -51.96 5.31
CA THR A 6 48.91 -53.08 5.59
C THR A 6 47.50 -52.77 5.10
N VAL A 7 46.97 -53.77 4.38
CA VAL A 7 45.66 -53.89 3.77
C VAL A 7 44.67 -54.42 4.82
N GLY A 8 43.40 -54.00 4.78
CA GLY A 8 42.31 -54.84 5.34
C GLY A 8 41.08 -54.13 5.92
N ILE A 9 40.01 -54.05 5.12
CA ILE A 9 38.61 -54.34 5.46
C ILE A 9 37.97 -53.55 6.62
N ILE A 10 36.94 -52.74 6.33
CA ILE A 10 35.57 -52.92 6.87
C ILE A 10 34.58 -52.03 6.08
N VAL A 11 33.50 -52.69 5.72
CA VAL A 11 32.31 -52.28 4.96
C VAL A 11 31.45 -51.30 5.78
N LEU A 12 30.53 -50.60 5.09
CA LEU A 12 29.36 -49.83 5.56
C LEU A 12 29.54 -48.33 5.86
N LEU A 13 29.17 -47.50 4.87
CA LEU A 13 28.08 -46.51 5.00
C LEU A 13 27.82 -45.83 3.65
N VAL A 14 27.15 -46.55 2.75
CA VAL A 14 26.45 -45.92 1.62
C VAL A 14 25.17 -45.32 2.20
N ILE A 15 25.25 -44.05 2.60
CA ILE A 15 24.06 -43.26 2.91
C ILE A 15 23.37 -43.00 1.56
N GLY A 16 22.31 -43.76 1.32
CA GLY A 16 21.40 -43.51 0.21
C GLY A 16 20.79 -42.12 0.37
N PHE A 17 21.16 -41.20 -0.51
CA PHE A 17 20.34 -40.03 -0.75
C PHE A 17 19.06 -40.52 -1.42
N SER A 18 18.00 -40.72 -0.63
CA SER A 18 16.65 -40.79 -1.14
C SER A 18 16.31 -39.44 -1.75
N THR A 19 16.62 -39.28 -3.03
CA THR A 19 16.10 -38.17 -3.83
C THR A 19 14.60 -38.40 -3.94
N CYS A 20 13.79 -37.55 -3.30
CA CYS A 20 12.39 -37.45 -3.65
C CYS A 20 12.32 -37.08 -5.14
N LYS A 21 11.90 -38.00 -5.99
CA LYS A 21 11.51 -37.62 -7.36
C LYS A 21 10.27 -36.75 -7.21
N HIS A 22 10.37 -35.48 -7.58
CA HIS A 22 9.19 -34.67 -7.83
C HIS A 22 8.48 -35.28 -9.04
N GLU A 23 7.32 -35.89 -8.78
CA GLU A 23 6.39 -36.30 -9.82
C GLU A 23 5.89 -35.03 -10.52
N SER A 24 6.21 -34.90 -11.81
CA SER A 24 5.67 -33.81 -12.62
C SER A 24 4.20 -34.11 -12.87
N ILE A 25 3.33 -33.30 -12.28
CA ILE A 25 1.92 -33.25 -12.66
C ILE A 25 1.89 -32.60 -14.05
N GLU A 26 1.75 -33.42 -15.08
CA GLU A 26 1.37 -32.92 -16.41
C GLU A 26 -0.07 -32.39 -16.31
N PRO A 27 -0.33 -31.12 -16.69
CA PRO A 27 -1.68 -30.61 -16.75
C PRO A 27 -2.44 -31.36 -17.87
N PRO A 28 -3.66 -31.86 -17.61
CA PRO A 28 -4.43 -32.53 -18.65
C PRO A 28 -4.93 -31.50 -19.67
N GLY A 29 -4.49 -31.66 -20.92
CA GLY A 29 -5.10 -31.04 -22.09
C GLY A 29 -4.39 -29.78 -22.61
N ALA A 30 -3.24 -29.95 -23.23
CA ALA A 30 -2.75 -28.96 -24.20
C ALA A 30 -3.69 -28.97 -25.42
N ILE A 31 -4.58 -27.98 -25.50
CA ILE A 31 -5.34 -27.67 -26.70
C ILE A 31 -4.33 -27.15 -27.75
N PRO A 32 -4.33 -27.63 -29.00
CA PRO A 32 -3.42 -27.10 -30.01
C PRO A 32 -3.69 -25.61 -30.24
N ILE A 33 -2.67 -24.77 -30.00
CA ILE A 33 -2.74 -23.33 -30.27
C ILE A 33 -2.55 -23.11 -31.77
N ASP A 34 -3.62 -22.65 -32.42
CA ASP A 34 -3.59 -22.13 -33.77
C ASP A 34 -2.77 -20.82 -33.79
N THR A 35 -1.63 -20.83 -34.46
CA THR A 35 -0.68 -19.71 -34.55
C THR A 35 -0.98 -18.76 -35.72
N SER A 36 -2.17 -18.84 -36.31
CA SER A 36 -2.57 -17.99 -37.44
C SER A 36 -3.23 -16.66 -37.07
N SER A 37 -3.42 -16.36 -35.78
CA SER A 37 -4.03 -15.10 -35.31
C SER A 37 -2.99 -14.12 -34.72
N PRO A 38 -3.16 -12.80 -34.93
CA PRO A 38 -2.29 -11.78 -34.32
C PRO A 38 -2.33 -11.88 -32.79
N PRO A 39 -1.27 -11.42 -32.08
CA PRO A 39 -1.13 -11.63 -30.63
C PRO A 39 -2.37 -11.10 -29.89
N PRO A 40 -2.89 -11.82 -28.87
CA PRO A 40 -4.01 -11.34 -28.08
C PRO A 40 -3.60 -10.00 -27.46
N VAL A 41 -4.31 -8.94 -27.83
CA VAL A 41 -4.31 -7.71 -27.05
C VAL A 41 -4.98 -8.08 -25.74
N THR A 42 -4.20 -8.26 -24.67
CA THR A 42 -4.74 -8.50 -23.33
C THR A 42 -5.57 -7.26 -22.96
N PRO A 43 -6.90 -7.38 -22.76
CA PRO A 43 -7.68 -6.25 -22.29
C PRO A 43 -7.23 -5.87 -20.87
N PRO A 44 -7.43 -4.61 -20.43
CA PRO A 44 -7.19 -4.20 -19.06
C PRO A 44 -7.93 -5.14 -18.10
N ILE A 45 -7.26 -5.57 -17.03
CA ILE A 45 -7.84 -6.48 -16.05
C ILE A 45 -8.81 -5.68 -15.19
N ASP A 46 -10.09 -5.72 -15.54
CA ASP A 46 -11.19 -5.02 -14.85
C ASP A 46 -11.36 -5.46 -13.38
N THR A 47 -10.79 -6.61 -13.00
CA THR A 47 -10.95 -7.19 -11.66
C THR A 47 -9.67 -7.11 -10.85
N CYS A 48 -9.73 -6.45 -9.69
CA CYS A 48 -8.69 -6.59 -8.66
C CYS A 48 -8.83 -7.94 -7.97
N TYR A 49 -7.70 -8.55 -7.63
CA TYR A 49 -7.68 -9.75 -6.81
C TYR A 49 -7.61 -9.38 -5.34
N GLU A 50 -8.54 -9.90 -4.53
CA GLU A 50 -8.60 -9.63 -3.08
C GLU A 50 -7.30 -10.01 -2.36
N ASP A 51 -6.63 -11.05 -2.85
CA ASP A 51 -5.37 -11.52 -2.30
C ASP A 51 -4.13 -10.82 -2.87
N THR A 52 -4.28 -9.74 -3.63
CA THR A 52 -3.17 -8.96 -4.18
C THR A 52 -3.13 -7.56 -3.58
N VAL A 53 -1.94 -7.14 -3.16
CA VAL A 53 -1.67 -5.75 -2.75
C VAL A 53 -1.19 -4.93 -3.95
N TYR A 54 -1.85 -3.81 -4.20
CA TYR A 54 -1.55 -2.87 -5.26
C TYR A 54 -0.88 -1.64 -4.66
N PHE A 55 0.30 -1.25 -5.15
CA PHE A 55 1.10 -0.22 -4.49
C PHE A 55 0.32 1.10 -4.34
N GLU A 56 -0.19 1.61 -5.45
CA GLU A 56 -0.88 2.91 -5.51
C GLU A 56 -2.11 2.94 -4.61
N TYR A 57 -2.88 1.85 -4.59
CA TYR A 57 -4.14 1.78 -3.86
C TYR A 57 -3.94 1.43 -2.38
N ASP A 58 -3.04 0.50 -2.05
CA ASP A 58 -2.94 -0.10 -0.72
C ASP A 58 -1.77 0.41 0.11
N VAL A 59 -0.61 0.61 -0.51
CA VAL A 59 0.64 0.91 0.20
C VAL A 59 0.90 2.41 0.26
N LEU A 60 0.71 3.09 -0.86
CA LEU A 60 1.00 4.51 -0.97
C LEU A 60 0.19 5.36 0.02
N PRO A 61 -1.12 5.11 0.27
CA PRO A 61 -1.86 5.87 1.28
C PRO A 61 -1.27 5.75 2.68
N ILE A 62 -0.72 4.58 3.02
CA ILE A 62 -0.03 4.36 4.30
C ILE A 62 1.25 5.19 4.37
N PHE A 63 2.05 5.18 3.29
CA PHE A 63 3.29 5.95 3.24
C PHE A 63 3.03 7.46 3.29
N ILE A 64 2.05 7.97 2.55
CA ILE A 64 1.68 9.39 2.60
C ILE A 64 1.19 9.76 4.00
N GLY A 65 0.25 8.98 4.55
CA GLY A 65 -0.39 9.27 5.82
C GLY A 65 0.50 9.15 7.06
N SER A 66 1.57 8.34 6.97
CA SER A 66 2.38 7.99 8.15
C SER A 66 3.87 8.30 8.02
N CYS A 67 4.40 8.43 6.80
CA CYS A 67 5.84 8.45 6.55
C CYS A 67 6.29 9.70 5.77
N ALA A 68 5.66 10.01 4.64
CA ALA A 68 5.96 11.13 3.76
C ALA A 68 5.32 12.44 4.26
N LEU A 69 5.51 12.70 5.55
CA LEU A 69 5.02 13.90 6.21
C LEU A 69 6.07 15.01 6.15
N ALA A 70 5.63 16.27 6.21
CA ALA A 70 6.51 17.43 6.32
C ALA A 70 7.59 17.23 7.42
N GLY A 71 8.85 17.46 7.06
CA GLY A 71 10.00 17.24 7.95
C GLY A 71 10.44 15.78 8.10
N CYS A 72 9.82 14.84 7.37
CA CYS A 72 10.07 13.39 7.43
C CYS A 72 10.49 12.86 6.05
N HIS A 73 9.82 11.84 5.51
CA HIS A 73 10.20 11.17 4.26
C HIS A 73 9.43 11.69 3.03
N ASP A 74 9.12 12.99 3.02
CA ASP A 74 8.46 13.70 1.93
C ASP A 74 9.45 14.16 0.84
N ALA A 75 8.95 14.86 -0.17
CA ALA A 75 9.75 15.40 -1.28
C ALA A 75 10.77 16.45 -0.84
N ASP A 76 10.40 17.29 0.12
CA ASP A 76 11.22 18.44 0.51
C ASP A 76 12.30 18.09 1.55
N SER A 77 11.93 17.29 2.55
CA SER A 77 12.81 17.01 3.70
C SER A 77 13.66 15.76 3.49
N ALA A 78 13.11 14.76 2.76
CA ALA A 78 13.76 13.51 2.41
C ALA A 78 14.63 12.93 3.54
N LYS A 79 14.10 12.87 4.78
CA LYS A 79 14.89 12.60 5.99
C LYS A 79 15.67 11.30 5.86
N GLY A 80 16.98 11.36 6.12
CA GLY A 80 17.87 10.21 5.94
C GLY A 80 18.18 9.88 4.46
N GLY A 81 17.83 10.77 3.53
CA GLY A 81 17.87 10.56 2.09
C GLY A 81 16.84 9.54 1.61
N ILE A 82 15.64 9.55 2.19
CA ILE A 82 14.54 8.63 1.88
C ILE A 82 13.29 9.44 1.56
N GLU A 83 12.70 9.15 0.40
CA GLU A 83 11.46 9.72 -0.13
C GLU A 83 10.43 8.58 -0.31
N LEU A 84 9.21 8.73 0.24
CA LEU A 84 8.18 7.67 0.26
C LEU A 84 6.82 8.08 -0.34
N TYR A 85 6.77 9.13 -1.16
CA TYR A 85 5.51 9.70 -1.69
C TYR A 85 5.11 9.21 -3.10
N SER A 86 5.88 8.30 -3.71
CA SER A 86 5.52 7.63 -4.96
C SER A 86 6.37 6.37 -5.16
N TYR A 87 5.93 5.46 -6.05
CA TYR A 87 6.63 4.20 -6.29
C TYR A 87 8.08 4.42 -6.69
N ASP A 88 8.31 5.27 -7.69
CA ASP A 88 9.65 5.57 -8.21
C ASP A 88 10.59 6.11 -7.13
N LYS A 89 10.05 6.92 -6.22
CA LYS A 89 10.81 7.52 -5.12
C LYS A 89 11.12 6.53 -4.01
N VAL A 90 10.17 5.65 -3.71
CA VAL A 90 10.39 4.51 -2.81
C VAL A 90 11.49 3.60 -3.36
N MET A 91 11.45 3.25 -4.65
CA MET A 91 12.45 2.36 -5.27
C MET A 91 13.83 3.01 -5.41
N LYS A 92 13.90 4.31 -5.69
CA LYS A 92 15.15 5.07 -5.63
C LYS A 92 15.73 5.09 -4.22
N SER A 93 14.88 5.30 -3.22
CA SER A 93 15.29 5.25 -1.80
C SER A 93 15.76 3.86 -1.40
N ASP A 94 15.10 2.80 -1.86
CA ASP A 94 15.54 1.43 -1.67
C ASP A 94 16.92 1.16 -2.28
N THR A 95 17.11 1.54 -3.53
CA THR A 95 18.41 1.42 -4.22
C THR A 95 19.53 2.13 -3.45
N ALA A 96 19.24 3.31 -2.89
CA ALA A 96 20.23 4.10 -2.17
C ALA A 96 20.46 3.67 -0.71
N LYS A 97 19.46 3.05 -0.06
CA LYS A 97 19.44 2.88 1.41
C LYS A 97 19.19 1.44 1.88
N GLY A 98 18.88 0.52 0.98
CA GLY A 98 18.52 -0.86 1.26
C GLY A 98 17.31 -0.93 2.20
N LEU A 99 16.14 -0.51 1.71
CA LEU A 99 14.90 -0.50 2.49
C LEU A 99 14.28 -1.89 2.57
N PHE A 100 14.35 -2.67 1.49
CA PHE A 100 13.65 -3.93 1.34
C PHE A 100 14.62 -5.12 1.20
N ASN A 101 14.22 -6.23 1.80
CA ASN A 101 14.77 -7.55 1.53
C ASN A 101 13.62 -8.43 1.04
N ILE A 102 13.52 -8.57 -0.28
CA ILE A 102 12.41 -9.25 -0.94
C ILE A 102 12.38 -10.76 -0.72
N ASP A 103 13.48 -11.36 -0.24
CA ASP A 103 13.56 -12.78 0.06
C ASP A 103 13.27 -13.10 1.52
N THR A 104 13.42 -12.11 2.41
CA THR A 104 13.26 -12.28 3.84
C THR A 104 12.73 -10.99 4.46
N VAL A 105 11.41 -10.86 4.55
CA VAL A 105 10.74 -9.60 4.93
C VAL A 105 11.21 -9.03 6.27
N TYR A 106 11.42 -9.87 7.29
CA TYR A 106 11.90 -9.44 8.61
C TYR A 106 13.35 -8.90 8.59
N LYS A 107 14.10 -9.09 7.50
CA LYS A 107 15.40 -8.44 7.28
C LYS A 107 15.30 -7.11 6.54
N SER A 108 14.11 -6.75 6.03
CA SER A 108 13.87 -5.44 5.41
C SER A 108 14.02 -4.35 6.46
N LYS A 109 14.84 -3.33 6.15
CA LYS A 109 15.06 -2.19 7.04
C LYS A 109 13.75 -1.45 7.31
N LEU A 110 12.92 -1.23 6.29
CA LEU A 110 11.62 -0.57 6.46
C LEU A 110 10.72 -1.37 7.40
N TYR A 111 10.55 -2.67 7.15
CA TYR A 111 9.68 -3.54 7.96
C TYR A 111 10.11 -3.59 9.43
N ARG A 112 11.42 -3.70 9.70
CA ARG A 112 11.95 -3.66 11.06
C ARG A 112 11.64 -2.33 11.76
N LYS A 113 11.84 -1.21 11.08
CA LYS A 113 11.60 0.12 11.67
C LYS A 113 10.14 0.35 12.04
N ILE A 114 9.19 -0.23 11.31
CA ILE A 114 7.76 -0.11 11.62
C ILE A 114 7.26 -1.13 12.66
N THR A 115 8.00 -2.22 12.93
CA THR A 115 7.59 -3.29 13.87
C THR A 115 8.36 -3.33 15.20
N GLU A 116 9.64 -2.93 15.21
CA GLU A 116 10.49 -2.99 16.41
C GLU A 116 10.21 -1.78 17.32
N GLU A 117 9.17 -1.83 18.14
CA GLU A 117 8.70 -0.69 18.94
C GLU A 117 9.70 -0.12 19.94
N GLN A 118 10.58 -0.98 20.48
CA GLN A 118 11.59 -0.60 21.46
C GLN A 118 12.87 -0.05 20.83
N ASP A 119 12.97 -0.02 19.50
CA ASP A 119 14.10 0.61 18.81
C ASP A 119 13.99 2.13 18.95
N LYS A 120 15.08 2.79 19.36
CA LYS A 120 15.19 4.25 19.43
C LYS A 120 14.92 4.94 18.09
N ASP A 121 15.10 4.21 17.01
CA ASP A 121 14.91 4.66 15.64
C ASP A 121 13.59 4.11 15.04
N ALA A 122 12.67 3.60 15.86
CA ALA A 122 11.40 3.08 15.39
C ALA A 122 10.54 4.17 14.71
N MET A 123 9.76 3.76 13.72
CA MET A 123 9.02 4.65 12.83
C MET A 123 7.51 4.34 12.83
N PRO A 124 6.64 5.36 12.76
CA PRO A 124 6.94 6.78 12.94
C PRO A 124 7.48 7.08 14.34
N PRO A 125 8.36 8.09 14.50
CA PRO A 125 8.94 8.40 15.80
C PRO A 125 7.89 9.04 16.71
N PRO A 126 7.92 8.78 18.04
CA PRO A 126 7.05 9.47 18.99
C PRO A 126 7.17 11.00 18.86
N PRO A 127 6.06 11.76 19.06
CA PRO A 127 4.74 11.32 19.51
C PRO A 127 3.78 10.88 18.39
N LYS A 128 4.28 10.67 17.16
CA LYS A 128 3.40 10.24 16.05
C LYS A 128 2.85 8.84 16.32
N LYS A 129 1.59 8.62 15.93
CA LYS A 129 0.92 7.32 16.06
C LYS A 129 1.67 6.27 15.22
N ARG A 130 1.80 5.06 15.76
CA ARG A 130 2.33 3.91 15.04
C ARG A 130 1.30 3.42 14.01
N LEU A 131 1.81 2.72 12.99
CA LEU A 131 0.94 2.05 12.03
C LEU A 131 0.06 1.02 12.75
N SER A 132 -1.16 0.85 12.28
CA SER A 132 -2.02 -0.25 12.73
C SER A 132 -1.46 -1.60 12.28
N TYR A 133 -1.96 -2.67 12.91
CA TYR A 133 -1.63 -4.04 12.51
C TYR A 133 -1.92 -4.28 11.02
N ASP A 134 -3.09 -3.85 10.53
CA ASP A 134 -3.48 -4.05 9.13
C ASP A 134 -2.58 -3.27 8.17
N GLN A 135 -2.18 -2.05 8.52
CA GLN A 135 -1.23 -1.27 7.72
C GLN A 135 0.14 -1.97 7.62
N ILE A 136 0.62 -2.54 8.73
CA ILE A 136 1.86 -3.32 8.76
C ILE A 136 1.72 -4.57 7.90
N LYS A 137 0.59 -5.28 7.98
CA LYS A 137 0.31 -6.47 7.16
C LYS A 137 0.23 -6.17 5.67
N THR A 138 -0.35 -5.03 5.29
CA THR A 138 -0.38 -4.57 3.89
C THR A 138 1.04 -4.34 3.36
N ILE A 139 1.90 -3.65 4.12
CA ILE A 139 3.31 -3.44 3.75
C ILE A 139 4.06 -4.77 3.71
N GLU A 140 3.86 -5.66 4.69
CA GLU A 140 4.48 -6.98 4.73
C GLU A 140 4.17 -7.77 3.45
N LYS A 141 2.88 -7.83 3.09
CA LYS A 141 2.39 -8.56 1.92
C LYS A 141 2.91 -7.96 0.62
N TRP A 142 2.98 -6.64 0.51
CA TRP A 142 3.61 -5.98 -0.64
C TRP A 142 5.11 -6.32 -0.79
N ILE A 143 5.85 -6.41 0.31
CA ILE A 143 7.26 -6.84 0.27
C ILE A 143 7.36 -8.31 -0.16
N ILE A 144 6.49 -9.19 0.35
CA ILE A 144 6.40 -10.60 -0.07
C ILE A 144 6.10 -10.71 -1.58
N GLN A 145 5.25 -9.83 -2.10
CA GLN A 145 4.97 -9.65 -3.53
C GLN A 145 6.12 -8.98 -4.29
N LYS A 146 7.34 -9.03 -3.77
CA LYS A 146 8.57 -8.54 -4.40
C LYS A 146 8.51 -7.05 -4.74
N VAL A 147 7.76 -6.26 -3.96
CA VAL A 147 7.74 -4.78 -4.06
C VAL A 147 7.31 -4.33 -5.47
N GLN A 148 6.41 -5.10 -6.10
CA GLN A 148 5.93 -4.82 -7.45
C GLN A 148 5.00 -3.59 -7.47
N ASN A 149 5.07 -2.81 -8.54
CA ASN A 149 4.07 -1.78 -8.83
C ASN A 149 2.88 -2.39 -9.58
N LEU A 150 2.18 -3.32 -8.91
CA LEU A 150 0.97 -3.89 -9.50
C LEU A 150 -0.09 -2.80 -9.58
N THR A 151 -0.75 -2.73 -10.74
CA THR A 151 -1.92 -1.90 -10.96
C THR A 151 -3.14 -2.78 -11.14
N CYS A 152 -4.26 -2.25 -10.70
CA CYS A 152 -5.58 -2.73 -11.05
C CYS A 152 -6.42 -1.49 -11.25
N ASP A 153 -7.30 -1.49 -12.24
CA ASP A 153 -8.24 -0.41 -12.39
C ASP A 153 -9.30 -0.56 -11.29
N GLY A 154 -9.98 -1.71 -11.22
CA GLY A 154 -10.85 -2.07 -10.08
C GLY A 154 -11.98 -1.08 -9.84
N CYS A 155 -12.21 -0.22 -10.83
CA CYS A 155 -13.14 0.87 -10.79
C CYS A 155 -14.54 0.26 -10.88
N LYS A 156 -15.38 0.55 -9.90
CA LYS A 156 -16.76 0.10 -9.85
C LYS A 156 -17.66 1.32 -9.76
N GLU A 157 -18.83 1.21 -10.36
CA GLU A 157 -19.87 2.22 -10.14
C GLU A 157 -20.21 2.28 -8.65
N TYR A 158 -20.38 3.50 -8.14
CA TYR A 158 -20.80 3.73 -6.77
C TYR A 158 -22.12 2.99 -6.46
N SER A 159 -22.14 2.22 -5.37
CA SER A 159 -23.31 1.46 -4.93
C SER A 159 -23.66 1.66 -3.46
N SER A 160 -22.68 1.92 -2.58
CA SER A 160 -22.94 2.12 -1.15
C SER A 160 -21.84 2.87 -0.42
N PHE A 161 -22.24 3.86 0.40
CA PHE A 161 -21.30 4.59 1.23
C PHE A 161 -20.60 3.68 2.24
N LYS A 162 -21.34 2.84 2.97
CA LYS A 162 -20.77 1.96 3.99
C LYS A 162 -19.71 0.98 3.47
N THR A 163 -19.88 0.44 2.26
CA THR A 163 -18.99 -0.61 1.74
C THR A 163 -17.88 -0.08 0.83
N GLU A 164 -18.03 1.11 0.25
CA GLU A 164 -17.09 1.63 -0.75
C GLU A 164 -16.50 2.98 -0.31
N VAL A 165 -17.35 3.98 -0.07
CA VAL A 165 -16.89 5.35 0.23
C VAL A 165 -16.26 5.44 1.62
N ALA A 166 -16.90 4.90 2.66
CA ALA A 166 -16.42 5.01 4.02
C ALA A 166 -15.05 4.32 4.22
N PRO A 167 -14.82 3.07 3.73
CA PRO A 167 -13.49 2.47 3.74
C PRO A 167 -12.47 3.26 2.92
N PHE A 168 -12.88 3.81 1.77
CA PHE A 168 -12.01 4.63 0.94
C PHE A 168 -11.55 5.90 1.66
N LEU A 169 -12.48 6.68 2.24
CA LEU A 169 -12.17 7.90 2.99
C LEU A 169 -11.27 7.58 4.19
N PHE A 170 -11.52 6.46 4.88
CA PHE A 170 -10.69 6.05 6.02
C PHE A 170 -9.26 5.77 5.60
N LYS A 171 -9.09 5.00 4.54
CA LYS A 171 -7.80 4.57 4.02
C LYS A 171 -6.97 5.74 3.49
N ASN A 172 -7.59 6.62 2.70
CA ASN A 172 -6.87 7.65 1.95
C ASN A 172 -6.80 9.00 2.68
N CYS A 173 -7.71 9.26 3.61
CA CYS A 173 -7.84 10.58 4.23
C CYS A 173 -7.75 10.50 5.77
N GLY A 174 -8.20 9.40 6.38
CA GLY A 174 -8.35 9.27 7.83
C GLY A 174 -7.06 9.35 8.65
N SER A 175 -5.89 9.11 8.04
CA SER A 175 -4.59 9.30 8.71
C SER A 175 -4.26 10.77 8.99
N CYS A 176 -4.85 11.71 8.24
CA CYS A 176 -4.62 13.14 8.36
C CYS A 176 -5.88 13.91 8.79
N HIS A 177 -7.06 13.48 8.36
CA HIS A 177 -8.36 14.16 8.52
C HIS A 177 -9.20 13.61 9.70
N TYR A 178 -8.60 13.51 10.89
CA TYR A 178 -9.26 13.01 12.10
C TYR A 178 -9.41 14.10 13.18
N GLU A 179 -10.27 13.86 14.17
CA GLU A 179 -10.51 14.77 15.29
C GLU A 179 -9.21 15.10 16.04
N ASN A 180 -8.95 16.39 16.23
CA ASN A 180 -7.73 16.92 16.87
C ASN A 180 -6.44 16.56 16.14
N SER A 181 -6.52 16.23 14.85
CA SER A 181 -5.34 16.08 14.00
C SER A 181 -4.48 17.36 14.04
N PRO A 182 -3.16 17.24 14.28
CA PRO A 182 -2.26 18.39 14.24
C PRO A 182 -2.14 18.99 12.83
N PHE A 183 -2.45 18.21 11.79
CA PHE A 183 -2.43 18.65 10.39
C PHE A 183 -3.58 19.61 10.06
N MET A 184 -4.66 19.57 10.84
CA MET A 184 -5.89 20.35 10.62
C MET A 184 -5.96 21.61 11.51
N LYS A 185 -4.93 21.88 12.33
CA LYS A 185 -4.98 22.96 13.32
C LYS A 185 -4.97 24.33 12.64
N GLY A 186 -6.01 25.13 12.88
CA GLY A 186 -6.13 26.49 12.36
C GLY A 186 -6.60 26.58 10.90
N LYS A 187 -6.89 25.44 10.27
CA LYS A 187 -7.62 25.37 9.01
C LYS A 187 -9.12 25.42 9.34
N ASN A 188 -9.87 26.20 8.58
CA ASN A 188 -11.30 26.44 8.75
C ASN A 188 -12.18 25.32 8.19
N ASN A 189 -11.63 24.12 8.01
CA ASN A 189 -12.34 23.00 7.45
C ASN A 189 -12.85 22.07 8.56
N ASN A 190 -14.17 21.89 8.63
CA ASN A 190 -14.86 20.90 9.45
C ASN A 190 -14.67 19.47 8.95
N LEU A 191 -13.70 19.22 8.09
CA LEU A 191 -13.30 17.89 7.57
C LEU A 191 -12.56 17.06 8.64
N LYS A 192 -13.11 17.00 9.86
CA LYS A 192 -12.75 16.05 10.92
C LYS A 192 -13.62 14.81 10.73
N TRP A 193 -13.41 14.09 9.64
CA TRP A 193 -14.28 13.00 9.21
C TRP A 193 -14.27 11.82 10.19
N PHE A 194 -13.15 11.63 10.91
CA PHE A 194 -12.94 10.49 11.77
C PHE A 194 -12.77 10.90 13.23
N PRO A 195 -13.38 10.19 14.20
CA PRO A 195 -13.00 10.34 15.59
C PRO A 195 -11.54 9.93 15.79
N SER A 196 -10.86 10.50 16.79
CA SER A 196 -9.43 10.26 17.03
C SER A 196 -9.07 8.79 17.32
N ASN A 197 -10.06 8.00 17.75
CA ASN A 197 -9.95 6.57 18.02
C ASN A 197 -10.50 5.69 16.88
N ALA A 198 -10.82 6.24 15.71
CA ALA A 198 -11.31 5.46 14.57
C ALA A 198 -10.33 4.32 14.22
N THR A 199 -10.91 3.15 14.00
CA THR A 199 -10.23 1.91 13.61
C THR A 199 -10.65 1.46 12.22
N SER A 200 -11.78 1.95 11.71
CA SER A 200 -12.28 1.65 10.37
C SER A 200 -13.12 2.80 9.80
N GLY A 201 -13.46 2.70 8.51
CA GLY A 201 -14.44 3.60 7.88
C GLY A 201 -15.85 3.53 8.49
N LEU A 202 -16.17 2.44 9.20
CA LEU A 202 -17.46 2.33 9.90
C LEU A 202 -17.57 3.30 11.09
N ASP A 203 -16.46 3.85 11.55
CA ASP A 203 -16.43 4.85 12.63
C ASP A 203 -16.69 6.28 12.11
N ILE A 204 -16.89 6.45 10.80
CA ILE A 204 -17.29 7.74 10.22
C ILE A 204 -18.70 8.07 10.69
N ASP A 205 -18.84 9.24 11.29
CA ASP A 205 -20.15 9.82 11.56
C ASP A 205 -20.68 10.47 10.28
N HIS A 206 -21.48 9.71 9.51
CA HIS A 206 -22.06 10.17 8.24
C HIS A 206 -22.84 11.48 8.39
N SER A 207 -23.44 11.75 9.57
CA SER A 207 -24.14 13.00 9.82
C SER A 207 -23.22 14.23 9.83
N LYS A 208 -21.93 14.04 10.17
CA LYS A 208 -20.91 15.10 10.11
C LYS A 208 -20.42 15.37 8.68
N LEU A 209 -20.64 14.44 7.75
CA LEU A 209 -20.27 14.61 6.34
C LEU A 209 -21.25 15.54 5.61
N LYS A 210 -22.53 15.59 6.01
CA LYS A 210 -23.59 16.43 5.40
C LYS A 210 -23.42 17.95 5.58
N ASN A 211 -22.19 18.42 5.84
CA ASN A 211 -21.88 19.84 5.89
C ASN A 211 -21.71 20.43 4.48
N THR A 212 -21.83 21.74 4.35
CA THR A 212 -21.69 22.47 3.07
C THR A 212 -20.27 22.46 2.50
N GLU A 213 -19.31 21.76 3.13
CA GLU A 213 -17.90 21.68 2.72
C GLU A 213 -17.59 20.44 1.88
N LEU A 214 -18.54 19.51 1.73
CA LEU A 214 -18.47 18.38 0.80
C LEU A 214 -19.38 18.54 -0.41
N SER A 215 -20.19 19.60 -0.47
CA SER A 215 -21.11 19.84 -1.58
C SER A 215 -20.35 20.17 -2.87
N PRO A 216 -20.96 19.96 -4.06
CA PRO A 216 -20.36 20.34 -5.34
C PRO A 216 -19.91 21.81 -5.42
N ASP A 217 -20.53 22.68 -4.61
CA ASP A 217 -20.26 24.12 -4.58
C ASP A 217 -19.03 24.49 -3.74
N PHE A 218 -18.52 23.59 -2.87
CA PHE A 218 -17.27 23.80 -2.14
C PHE A 218 -16.54 22.48 -1.79
N SER A 219 -15.41 22.25 -2.47
CA SER A 219 -14.09 21.99 -1.84
C SER A 219 -13.50 20.60 -1.60
N LEU A 220 -14.21 19.47 -1.75
CA LEU A 220 -13.52 18.16 -1.73
C LEU A 220 -12.97 17.76 -3.11
N ILE A 221 -13.83 17.69 -4.12
CA ILE A 221 -13.42 17.23 -5.46
C ILE A 221 -12.31 18.12 -6.02
N GLY A 222 -12.45 19.45 -5.95
CA GLY A 222 -11.42 20.38 -6.40
C GLY A 222 -10.07 20.20 -5.70
N SER A 223 -10.08 19.85 -4.40
CA SER A 223 -8.85 19.53 -3.66
C SER A 223 -8.25 18.18 -4.08
N LEU A 224 -9.06 17.20 -4.47
CA LEU A 224 -8.60 15.88 -4.95
C LEU A 224 -8.13 15.92 -6.41
N THR A 225 -8.70 16.82 -7.22
CA THR A 225 -8.35 17.04 -8.64
C THR A 225 -7.29 18.13 -8.84
N TRP A 226 -6.88 18.82 -7.76
CA TRP A 226 -5.90 19.90 -7.77
C TRP A 226 -6.29 21.08 -8.66
N GLU A 227 -7.58 21.44 -8.62
CA GLU A 227 -8.09 22.63 -9.28
C GLU A 227 -7.52 23.91 -8.63
N ALA A 228 -7.22 24.93 -9.43
CA ALA A 228 -6.40 26.08 -9.04
C ALA A 228 -6.90 26.88 -7.83
N GLU A 229 -8.18 26.78 -7.46
CA GLU A 229 -8.79 27.49 -6.34
C GLU A 229 -8.79 26.68 -5.03
N PHE A 230 -8.27 25.46 -5.04
CA PHE A 230 -8.29 24.53 -3.90
C PHE A 230 -6.88 24.12 -3.45
N GLU A 231 -6.74 23.79 -2.17
CA GLU A 231 -5.50 23.22 -1.66
C GLU A 231 -5.37 21.76 -2.13
N ASN A 232 -4.25 21.43 -2.78
CA ASN A 232 -3.98 20.08 -3.26
C ASN A 232 -3.97 19.07 -2.12
N MET A 233 -4.82 18.03 -2.23
CA MET A 233 -4.90 16.92 -1.29
C MET A 233 -4.80 15.57 -2.03
N PRO A 234 -4.08 14.57 -1.47
CA PRO A 234 -3.13 14.69 -0.37
C PRO A 234 -1.98 15.68 -0.67
N PRO A 235 -1.41 16.35 0.34
CA PRO A 235 -0.32 17.29 0.11
C PRO A 235 0.99 16.55 -0.19
N ASN A 236 1.88 17.19 -0.95
CA ASN A 236 3.27 16.76 -1.18
C ASN A 236 3.44 15.38 -1.83
N ILE A 237 2.46 14.97 -2.65
CA ILE A 237 2.56 13.80 -3.52
C ILE A 237 2.85 14.25 -4.96
N SER A 238 3.28 13.33 -5.82
CA SER A 238 3.68 13.66 -7.19
C SER A 238 2.53 13.69 -8.19
N ASP A 239 1.35 13.19 -7.82
CA ASP A 239 0.18 13.09 -8.68
C ASP A 239 -1.11 13.04 -7.85
N THR A 240 -2.28 13.23 -8.45
CA THR A 240 -3.58 13.09 -7.77
C THR A 240 -3.87 11.62 -7.42
N LEU A 241 -4.93 11.39 -6.63
CA LEU A 241 -5.53 10.05 -6.55
C LEU A 241 -5.95 9.58 -7.95
N ARG A 242 -6.09 8.26 -8.14
CA ARG A 242 -6.53 7.69 -9.43
C ARG A 242 -7.88 8.29 -9.83
N SER A 243 -8.10 8.49 -11.12
CA SER A 243 -9.35 9.11 -11.60
C SER A 243 -10.60 8.40 -11.10
N CYS A 244 -10.62 7.06 -11.08
CA CYS A 244 -11.81 6.35 -10.62
C CYS A 244 -11.99 6.31 -9.10
N ASP A 245 -10.93 6.53 -8.33
CA ASP A 245 -11.03 6.78 -6.88
C ASP A 245 -11.72 8.14 -6.63
N ILE A 246 -11.44 9.13 -7.48
CA ILE A 246 -12.10 10.43 -7.46
C ILE A 246 -13.55 10.30 -7.97
N ASP A 247 -13.80 9.49 -8.99
CA ASP A 247 -15.13 9.24 -9.53
C ASP A 247 -16.05 8.59 -8.48
N LEU A 248 -15.56 7.65 -7.67
CA LEU A 248 -16.31 7.08 -6.54
C LEU A 248 -16.86 8.16 -5.60
N ILE A 249 -16.02 9.14 -5.24
CA ILE A 249 -16.43 10.26 -4.38
C ILE A 249 -17.38 11.20 -5.11
N ARG A 250 -17.12 11.47 -6.40
CA ARG A 250 -17.96 12.34 -7.23
C ARG A 250 -19.37 11.76 -7.37
N ASP A 251 -19.48 10.47 -7.65
CA ASP A 251 -20.76 9.78 -7.84
C ASP A 251 -21.56 9.73 -6.53
N TRP A 252 -20.88 9.46 -5.40
CA TRP A 252 -21.51 9.53 -4.08
C TRP A 252 -22.04 10.93 -3.74
N ILE A 253 -21.26 11.98 -4.01
CA ILE A 253 -21.70 13.37 -3.80
C ILE A 253 -22.86 13.72 -4.74
N ALA A 254 -22.79 13.32 -6.02
CA ALA A 254 -23.85 13.56 -7.00
C ALA A 254 -25.16 12.85 -6.66
N ALA A 255 -25.09 11.73 -5.93
CA ALA A 255 -26.25 11.01 -5.40
C ALA A 255 -26.87 11.63 -4.13
N ASP A 256 -26.47 12.86 -3.75
CA ASP A 256 -26.87 13.55 -2.51
C ASP A 256 -26.39 12.83 -1.24
N MET A 257 -25.20 12.23 -1.32
CA MET A 257 -24.49 11.61 -0.20
C MET A 257 -25.37 10.67 0.65
N PRO A 258 -25.89 9.58 0.05
CA PRO A 258 -26.64 8.57 0.78
C PRO A 258 -25.70 7.75 1.67
N GLU A 259 -26.26 7.17 2.74
CA GLU A 259 -25.56 6.31 3.72
C GLU A 259 -25.42 4.85 3.25
#